data_AF-A0AAV4ETN4-F1
#
_entry.id   AF-A0AAV4ETN4-F1
#
_cell.length_a   1.000
_cell.length_b   1.000
_cell.length_c   1.000
_cell.angle_alpha   90.00
_cell.angle_beta   90.00
_cell.angle_gamma   90.00
#
_symmetry.space_group_name_H-M   'P 1'
#
loop_
_entity.id
_entity.type
_entity.pdbx_description
1 polymer ?
#
loop_
_entity_poly.entity_id
_entity_poly.type
_entity_poly.pdbx_seq_one_letter_code
_entity_poly.pdbx_strand_id
1 'polypeptide(L)'
;MKDKEGKTQTYRETILQMCKDFYEKLYETASPVPQNTRNSSQDKEELPSFEKQEVIKCLNEMSKNKAPGPDEITSDTIRIGEAPAISYLTKSLNQILTLKEIPPSWNEAKIIILYKKATRET
;
A
#
# COMPACT_ATOMS: atom_id res chain seq x y z
N MET A 1 9.13 23.68 4.62
CA MET A 1 9.43 23.01 3.33
C MET A 1 9.79 24.10 2.33
N LYS A 2 10.76 23.92 1.43
CA LYS A 2 11.06 24.97 0.43
C LYS A 2 10.20 24.76 -0.81
N ASP A 3 9.65 25.83 -1.35
CA ASP A 3 8.93 25.81 -2.63
C ASP A 3 9.91 25.77 -3.82
N LYS A 4 9.37 25.78 -5.04
CA LYS A 4 10.13 25.72 -6.29
C LYS A 4 11.10 26.90 -6.47
N GLU A 5 10.85 28.01 -5.78
CA GLU A 5 11.67 29.23 -5.78
C GLU A 5 12.68 29.24 -4.62
N GLY A 6 12.72 28.17 -3.81
CA GLY A 6 13.64 28.03 -2.69
C GLY A 6 13.17 28.72 -1.39
N LYS A 7 11.96 29.31 -1.37
CA LYS A 7 11.41 30.02 -0.21
C LYS A 7 10.79 29.03 0.78
N THR A 8 11.07 29.25 2.06
CA THR A 8 10.54 28.40 3.14
C THR A 8 9.04 28.67 3.35
N GLN A 9 8.24 27.63 3.16
CA GLN A 9 6.83 27.57 3.50
C GLN A 9 6.63 26.93 4.87
N THR A 10 5.81 27.59 5.69
CA THR A 10 5.44 27.20 7.07
C THR A 10 3.94 26.93 7.22
N TYR A 11 3.12 27.38 6.27
CA TYR A 11 1.67 27.19 6.29
C TYR A 11 1.30 25.74 5.93
N ARG A 12 0.53 25.09 6.80
CA ARG A 12 0.17 23.66 6.68
C ARG A 12 -0.51 23.34 5.35
N GLU A 13 -1.48 24.15 4.94
CA GLU A 13 -2.23 23.94 3.69
C GLU A 13 -1.31 24.02 2.46
N THR A 14 -0.43 25.03 2.43
CA THR A 14 0.56 25.20 1.36
C THR A 14 1.51 24.00 1.29
N ILE A 15 2.00 23.52 2.44
CA ILE A 15 2.88 22.34 2.50
C ILE A 15 2.12 21.08 2.04
N LEU A 16 0.87 20.90 2.45
CA LEU A 16 0.03 19.77 2.00
C LEU A 16 -0.16 19.78 0.49
N GLN A 17 -0.46 20.95 -0.10
CA GLN A 17 -0.60 21.08 -1.53
C GLN A 17 0.71 20.78 -2.26
N MET A 18 1.84 21.30 -1.76
CA MET A 18 3.15 20.99 -2.33
C MET A 18 3.49 19.49 -2.26
N CYS A 19 3.16 18.81 -1.16
CA CYS A 19 3.33 17.37 -1.06
C CYS A 19 2.42 16.62 -2.04
N LYS A 20 1.16 17.04 -2.14
CA LYS A 20 0.19 16.46 -3.08
C LYS A 20 0.71 16.57 -4.52
N ASP A 21 1.05 17.78 -4.97
CA ASP A 21 1.55 18.03 -6.32
C ASP A 21 2.83 17.21 -6.61
N PHE A 22 3.71 17.09 -5.62
CA PHE A 22 4.93 16.30 -5.74
C PHE A 22 4.62 14.81 -5.95
N TYR A 23 3.76 14.23 -5.11
CA TYR A 23 3.43 12.80 -5.20
C TYR A 23 2.53 12.47 -6.39
N GLU A 24 1.59 13.34 -6.78
CA GLU A 24 0.83 13.19 -8.02
C GLU A 24 1.78 13.12 -9.22
N LYS A 25 2.69 14.09 -9.37
CA LYS A 25 3.69 14.06 -10.43
C LYS A 25 4.60 12.83 -10.37
N LEU A 26 5.00 12.39 -9.17
CA LEU A 26 5.85 11.22 -8.97
C LEU A 26 5.17 9.94 -9.48
N TYR A 27 3.87 9.79 -9.22
CA TYR A 27 3.11 8.60 -9.60
C TYR A 27 2.47 8.69 -10.99
N GLU A 28 2.29 9.89 -11.56
CA GLU A 28 1.90 10.10 -12.96
C GLU A 28 3.02 9.70 -13.95
N THR A 29 4.28 9.86 -13.55
CA THR A 29 5.45 9.65 -14.41
C THR A 29 6.04 8.24 -14.32
N ALA A 30 5.50 7.39 -13.44
CA ALA A 30 5.74 5.95 -13.49
C ALA A 30 5.09 5.40 -14.76
N SER A 31 5.91 5.26 -15.81
CA SER A 31 5.60 4.72 -17.14
C SER A 31 4.50 3.67 -17.19
N PRO A 32 3.78 3.56 -18.33
CA PRO A 32 2.65 2.64 -18.50
C PRO A 32 3.04 1.29 -17.91
N VAL A 33 2.19 0.79 -17.01
CA VAL A 33 2.24 -0.60 -16.52
C VAL A 33 2.75 -1.42 -17.69
N PRO A 34 3.91 -2.10 -17.60
CA PRO A 34 4.38 -2.90 -18.71
C PRO A 34 3.21 -3.80 -19.06
N GLN A 35 2.54 -3.53 -20.19
CA GLN A 35 1.59 -4.48 -20.70
C GLN A 35 2.47 -5.67 -20.94
N ASN A 36 2.29 -6.70 -20.13
CA ASN A 36 3.00 -7.93 -20.27
C ASN A 36 2.56 -8.49 -21.62
N THR A 37 3.21 -8.07 -22.71
CA THR A 37 3.07 -8.62 -24.04
C THR A 37 3.78 -9.97 -24.06
N ARG A 38 3.44 -10.84 -23.10
CA ARG A 38 3.56 -12.28 -23.30
C ARG A 38 2.33 -12.71 -24.09
N ASN A 39 2.31 -12.32 -25.37
CA ASN A 39 1.68 -13.16 -26.35
C ASN A 39 2.65 -14.33 -26.60
N SER A 40 2.51 -15.38 -25.81
CA SER A 40 2.92 -16.71 -26.25
C SER A 40 1.92 -17.71 -25.70
N SER A 41 1.27 -18.39 -26.62
CA SER A 41 0.19 -19.35 -26.44
C SER A 41 0.63 -20.64 -25.75
N GLN A 42 1.57 -20.57 -24.80
CA GLN A 42 2.13 -21.72 -24.11
C GLN A 42 2.24 -21.38 -22.62
N ASP A 43 1.52 -22.18 -21.83
CA ASP A 43 1.51 -22.26 -20.37
C ASP A 43 0.76 -21.14 -19.63
N LYS A 44 -0.58 -21.22 -19.67
CA LYS A 44 -1.42 -20.70 -18.59
C LYS A 44 -1.19 -21.57 -17.34
N GLU A 45 -0.01 -21.45 -16.73
CA GLU A 45 0.23 -22.08 -15.43
C GLU A 45 -0.66 -21.35 -14.42
N GLU A 46 -1.71 -22.02 -13.95
CA GLU A 46 -2.54 -21.51 -12.88
C GLU A 46 -1.70 -21.43 -11.61
N LEU A 47 -1.52 -20.22 -11.10
CA LEU A 47 -0.85 -20.02 -9.82
C LEU A 47 -1.63 -20.78 -8.74
N PRO A 48 -0.95 -21.51 -7.84
CA PRO A 48 -1.62 -22.20 -6.75
C PRO A 48 -2.35 -21.20 -5.87
N SER A 49 -3.49 -21.64 -5.30
CA SER A 49 -4.22 -20.87 -4.31
C SER A 49 -3.40 -20.76 -3.02
N PHE A 50 -3.51 -19.62 -2.34
CA PHE A 50 -2.93 -19.40 -1.03
C PHE A 50 -3.60 -20.29 0.01
N GLU A 51 -2.79 -20.92 0.86
CA GLU A 51 -3.24 -21.69 2.00
C GLU A 51 -3.39 -20.81 3.26
N LYS A 52 -4.24 -21.24 4.20
CA LYS A 52 -4.40 -20.54 5.49
C LYS A 52 -3.09 -20.46 6.28
N GLN A 53 -2.27 -21.51 6.22
CA GLN A 53 -0.99 -21.56 6.93
C GLN A 53 0.01 -20.54 6.38
N GLU A 54 0.03 -20.33 5.07
CA GLU A 54 0.84 -19.28 4.44
C GLU A 54 0.40 -17.90 4.90
N VAL A 55 -0.91 -17.64 4.90
CA VAL A 55 -1.47 -16.37 5.38
C VAL A 55 -1.14 -16.13 6.85
N ILE A 56 -1.25 -17.14 7.71
CA ILE A 56 -0.88 -17.05 9.13
C ILE A 56 0.61 -16.74 9.28
N LYS A 57 1.48 -17.43 8.54
CA LYS A 57 2.92 -17.22 8.57
C LYS A 57 3.25 -15.76 8.19
N CYS A 58 2.73 -15.29 7.07
CA CYS A 58 2.93 -13.91 6.62
C CYS A 58 2.42 -12.90 7.65
N LEU A 59 1.23 -13.09 8.23
CA LEU A 59 0.69 -12.20 9.27
C LEU A 59 1.55 -12.17 10.53
N ASN A 60 2.23 -13.26 10.87
CA ASN A 60 3.15 -13.31 12.02
C ASN A 60 4.49 -12.64 11.73
N GLU A 61 4.95 -12.68 10.48
CA GLU A 61 6.17 -11.98 10.03
C GLU A 61 5.96 -10.47 9.84
N MET A 62 4.71 -10.03 9.61
CA MET A 62 4.38 -8.61 9.51
C MET A 62 4.67 -7.87 10.82
N SER A 63 5.36 -6.74 10.68
CA SER A 63 5.65 -5.83 11.80
C SER A 63 4.37 -5.32 12.47
N LYS A 64 4.39 -5.27 13.80
CA LYS A 64 3.29 -4.80 14.65
C LYS A 64 3.21 -3.27 14.70
N ASN A 65 2.08 -2.74 15.17
CA ASN A 65 1.83 -1.32 15.38
C ASN A 65 2.05 -0.47 14.12
N LYS A 66 1.70 -1.01 12.96
CA LYS A 66 1.70 -0.27 11.70
C LYS A 66 0.35 0.41 11.51
N ALA A 67 0.38 1.57 10.84
CA ALA A 67 -0.82 2.31 10.53
C ALA A 67 -1.74 1.45 9.63
N PRO A 68 -3.06 1.46 9.87
CA PRO A 68 -4.00 0.77 9.01
C PRO A 68 -4.13 1.46 7.65
N GLY A 69 -4.74 0.76 6.70
CA GLY A 69 -5.21 1.35 5.46
C GLY A 69 -6.45 2.23 5.66
N PRO A 70 -7.11 2.65 4.56
CA PRO A 70 -8.35 3.41 4.61
C PRO A 70 -9.52 2.69 5.32
N ASP A 71 -9.45 1.37 5.44
CA ASP A 71 -10.45 0.52 6.10
C ASP A 71 -10.31 0.48 7.64
N GLU A 72 -9.25 1.11 8.18
CA GLU A 72 -8.94 1.15 9.61
C GLU A 72 -8.62 -0.23 10.24
N ILE A 73 -8.44 -1.28 9.42
CA ILE A 73 -8.10 -2.62 9.89
C ILE A 73 -6.59 -2.80 9.93
N THR A 74 -6.05 -3.15 11.10
CA THR A 74 -4.61 -3.43 11.25
C THR A 74 -4.31 -4.92 11.13
N SER A 75 -3.06 -5.26 10.79
CA SER A 75 -2.57 -6.65 10.85
C SER A 75 -2.67 -7.25 12.26
N ASP A 76 -2.57 -6.42 13.30
CA ASP A 76 -2.75 -6.83 14.70
C ASP A 76 -4.21 -7.20 14.98
N THR A 77 -5.18 -6.42 14.46
CA THR A 77 -6.62 -6.74 14.53
C THR A 77 -6.93 -8.07 13.86
N ILE A 78 -6.36 -8.31 12.67
CA ILE A 78 -6.57 -9.56 11.92
C ILE A 78 -5.99 -10.75 12.71
N ARG A 79 -4.85 -10.57 13.38
CA ARG A 79 -4.25 -11.62 14.21
C ARG A 79 -5.12 -11.99 15.41
N ILE A 80 -5.77 -11.00 16.04
CA ILE A 80 -6.73 -11.22 17.14
C ILE A 80 -8.01 -11.90 16.64
N GLY A 81 -8.41 -11.66 15.39
CA GLY A 81 -9.62 -12.25 14.80
C GLY A 81 -9.55 -13.76 14.52
N GLU A 82 -8.42 -14.41 14.82
CA GLU A 82 -8.19 -15.86 14.75
C GLU A 82 -8.74 -16.52 13.47
N ALA A 83 -9.30 -17.74 13.57
CA ALA A 83 -9.68 -18.56 12.43
C ALA A 83 -10.71 -17.91 11.49
N PRO A 84 -11.74 -17.18 11.96
CA PRO A 84 -12.67 -16.47 11.08
C PRO A 84 -11.98 -15.41 10.20
N ALA A 85 -11.13 -14.57 10.80
CA ALA A 85 -10.44 -13.50 10.07
C ALA A 85 -9.46 -14.07 9.04
N ILE A 86 -8.67 -15.09 9.42
CA ILE A 86 -7.77 -15.79 8.51
C ILE A 86 -8.55 -16.42 7.35
N SER A 87 -9.66 -17.09 7.63
CA SER A 87 -10.46 -17.75 6.59
C SER A 87 -11.03 -16.76 5.59
N TYR A 88 -11.52 -15.60 6.06
CA TYR A 88 -12.01 -14.54 5.20
C TYR A 88 -10.88 -13.95 4.34
N LEU A 89 -9.76 -13.60 4.96
CA LEU A 89 -8.62 -13.01 4.26
C LEU A 89 -8.05 -13.96 3.18
N THR A 90 -7.84 -15.23 3.50
CA THR A 90 -7.38 -16.23 2.53
C THR A 90 -8.35 -16.35 1.35
N LYS A 91 -9.66 -16.36 1.62
CA LYS A 91 -10.67 -16.40 0.56
C LYS A 91 -10.59 -15.15 -0.33
N SER A 92 -10.50 -13.96 0.25
CA SER A 92 -10.38 -12.71 -0.51
C SER A 92 -9.11 -12.67 -1.36
N LEU A 93 -7.96 -13.09 -0.83
CA LEU A 93 -6.70 -13.16 -1.58
C LEU A 93 -6.81 -14.12 -2.77
N ASN A 94 -7.43 -15.29 -2.56
CA ASN A 94 -7.66 -16.25 -3.65
C ASN A 94 -8.65 -15.74 -4.69
N GLN A 95 -9.68 -14.98 -4.28
CA GLN A 95 -10.59 -14.32 -5.24
C GLN A 95 -9.85 -13.31 -6.10
N ILE A 96 -8.99 -12.48 -5.52
CA ILE A 96 -8.13 -11.54 -6.28
C ILE A 96 -7.21 -12.33 -7.24
N LEU A 97 -6.63 -13.43 -6.78
CA LEU A 97 -5.75 -14.27 -7.60
C LEU A 97 -6.49 -14.91 -8.78
N THR A 98 -7.72 -15.37 -8.61
CA THR A 98 -8.54 -16.00 -9.66
C THR A 98 -9.11 -14.97 -10.63
N LEU A 99 -9.71 -13.89 -10.10
CA LEU A 99 -10.39 -12.87 -10.92
C LEU A 99 -9.40 -11.94 -11.62
N LYS A 100 -8.16 -11.85 -11.12
CA LYS A 100 -7.15 -10.88 -11.58
C LYS A 100 -7.61 -9.42 -11.45
N GLU A 101 -8.55 -9.17 -10.53
CA GLU A 101 -9.09 -7.86 -10.22
C GLU A 101 -8.53 -7.40 -8.87
N ILE A 102 -7.80 -6.27 -8.87
CA ILE A 102 -7.29 -5.65 -7.65
C ILE A 102 -8.34 -4.72 -7.05
N PRO A 103 -8.44 -4.62 -5.72
CA PRO A 103 -9.32 -3.65 -5.08
C PRO A 103 -8.97 -2.22 -5.50
N PRO A 104 -9.94 -1.38 -5.90
CA PRO A 104 -9.69 0.01 -6.26
C PRO A 104 -9.00 0.80 -5.14
N SER A 105 -9.29 0.47 -3.88
CA SER A 105 -8.68 1.08 -2.70
C SER A 105 -7.17 0.88 -2.60
N TRP A 106 -6.57 -0.08 -3.32
CA TRP A 106 -5.11 -0.21 -3.39
C TRP A 106 -4.44 0.96 -4.14
N ASN A 107 -5.21 1.69 -4.94
CA ASN A 107 -4.76 2.91 -5.62
C ASN A 107 -5.01 4.18 -4.78
N GLU A 108 -5.53 4.04 -3.55
CA GLU A 108 -5.78 5.17 -2.65
C GLU A 108 -4.63 5.33 -1.64
N ALA A 109 -4.18 6.58 -1.43
CA ALA A 109 -3.12 6.89 -0.48
C ALA A 109 -3.54 8.03 0.45
N LYS A 110 -3.34 7.83 1.76
CA LYS A 110 -3.49 8.88 2.78
C LYS A 110 -2.12 9.44 3.18
N ILE A 111 -1.82 10.66 2.74
CA ILE A 111 -0.53 11.30 3.00
C ILE A 111 -0.60 12.06 4.32
N ILE A 112 0.28 11.70 5.27
CA ILE A 112 0.45 12.40 6.54
C ILE A 112 1.87 12.94 6.61
N ILE A 113 2.00 14.26 6.79
CA ILE A 113 3.30 14.91 6.93
C ILE A 113 3.73 14.81 8.40
N LEU A 114 4.83 14.12 8.65
CA LEU A 114 5.47 14.04 9.96
C LEU A 114 6.80 14.79 9.93
N TYR A 115 6.94 15.76 10.82
CA TYR A 115 8.22 16.45 11.00
C TYR A 115 9.20 15.50 11.69
N LYS A 116 10.32 15.21 11.02
CA LYS A 116 11.44 14.53 11.68
C LYS A 116 11.93 15.43 12.81
N LYS A 117 12.12 14.87 14.00
CA LYS A 117 12.76 15.59 15.11
C LYS A 117 14.14 16.07 14.65
N ALA A 118 14.37 17.38 14.68
CA ALA A 118 15.69 17.93 14.41
C ALA A 118 16.66 17.48 15.50
N THR A 119 17.86 17.04 15.11
CA THR A 119 19.03 17.26 15.96
C THR A 119 19.11 18.77 16.15
N ARG A 120 19.03 19.27 17.39
CA ARG A 120 19.31 20.68 17.65
C ARG A 120 20.72 20.92 17.15
N GLU A 121 20.88 21.66 16.07
CA GLU A 121 22.14 22.35 15.83
C GLU A 121 22.20 23.45 16.89
N THR A 122 22.94 23.14 17.97
CA THR A 122 23.39 24.09 19.00
C THR A 122 24.37 25.08 18.41
#